data_AF-T0GSJ7-F1
#
_entry.id   AF-T0GSJ7-F1
#
_cell.length_a   1.000
_cell.length_b   1.000
_cell.length_c   1.000
_cell.angle_alpha   90.00
_cell.angle_beta   90.00
_cell.angle_gamma   90.00
#
_symmetry.space_group_name_H-M   'P 1'
#
loop_
_entity.id
_entity.type
_entity.pdbx_description
1 polymer ?
#
loop_
_entity_poly.entity_id
_entity_poly.type
_entity_poly.pdbx_seq_one_letter_code
_entity_poly.pdbx_strand_id
1 'polypeptide(L)'
;MGATATIVIPWFVDFLEKGGDWRAMAWFIHDHLPYSRMSFYSKLGAFNLQWREQPERKIMSWRHPKGVLIQPEVRDLFDDGYDYRDSFPSFVAANRNI
;
A
#
# COMPACT_ATOMS: atom_id res chain seq x y z
N MET A 1 22.07 -4.34 2.54
CA MET A 1 21.16 -5.19 3.36
C MET A 1 19.72 -4.64 3.30
N GLY A 2 18.75 -5.30 3.95
CA GLY A 2 17.35 -4.89 3.95
C GLY A 2 16.48 -5.58 5.01
N ALA A 3 15.24 -5.11 5.14
CA ALA A 3 14.24 -5.63 6.07
C ALA A 3 12.86 -5.72 5.41
N THR A 4 12.00 -6.59 5.94
CA THR A 4 10.61 -6.76 5.48
C THR A 4 9.70 -6.93 6.69
N ALA A 5 8.57 -6.23 6.66
CA ALA A 5 7.45 -6.48 7.56
C ALA A 5 6.24 -6.95 6.75
N THR A 6 5.55 -7.99 7.25
CA THR A 6 4.20 -8.34 6.80
C THR A 6 3.20 -7.64 7.71
N ILE A 7 2.36 -6.79 7.13
CA ILE A 7 1.48 -5.89 7.85
C ILE A 7 0.02 -6.24 7.54
N VAL A 8 -0.80 -6.26 8.58
CA VAL A 8 -2.27 -6.33 8.51
C VAL A 8 -2.79 -5.16 9.35
N ILE A 9 -3.65 -4.33 8.75
CA ILE A 9 -4.26 -3.18 9.43
C ILE A 9 -5.76 -3.45 9.51
N PRO A 10 -6.37 -3.60 10.71
CA PRO A 10 -7.78 -3.98 10.84
C PRO A 10 -8.74 -3.12 10.03
N TRP A 11 -8.62 -1.79 10.13
CA TRP A 11 -9.45 -0.87 9.33
C TRP A 11 -9.29 -1.09 7.82
N PHE A 12 -8.08 -1.39 7.34
CA PHE A 12 -7.85 -1.63 5.92
C PHE A 12 -8.47 -2.95 5.46
N VAL A 13 -8.52 -3.96 6.34
CA VAL A 13 -9.27 -5.20 6.06
C VAL A 13 -10.74 -4.87 5.84
N ASP A 14 -11.35 -4.14 6.78
CA ASP A 14 -12.76 -3.75 6.68
C ASP A 14 -13.04 -2.88 5.43
N PHE A 15 -12.13 -1.95 5.12
CA PHE A 15 -12.21 -1.10 3.92
C PHE A 15 -12.26 -1.96 2.65
N LEU A 16 -11.36 -2.94 2.54
CA LEU A 16 -11.29 -3.85 1.40
C LEU A 16 -12.50 -4.80 1.31
N GLU A 17 -13.07 -5.21 2.44
CA GLU A 17 -14.29 -6.03 2.48
C GLU A 17 -15.54 -5.25 2.04
N LYS A 18 -15.55 -3.94 2.25
CA LYS A 18 -16.62 -3.02 1.81
C LYS A 18 -16.47 -2.57 0.35
N GLY A 19 -15.58 -3.18 -0.41
CA GLY A 19 -15.35 -2.85 -1.82
C GLY A 19 -14.26 -1.78 -2.06
N GLY A 20 -13.52 -1.39 -1.02
CA GLY A 20 -12.34 -0.54 -1.17
C GLY A 20 -11.22 -1.21 -1.97
N ASP A 21 -10.29 -0.39 -2.46
CA ASP A 21 -9.21 -0.84 -3.33
C ASP A 21 -7.85 -0.85 -2.61
N TRP A 22 -7.06 -1.90 -2.81
CA TRP A 22 -5.74 -2.01 -2.20
C TRP A 22 -4.79 -0.90 -2.64
N ARG A 23 -5.03 -0.33 -3.83
CA ARG A 23 -4.28 0.79 -4.39
C ARG A 23 -4.31 2.03 -3.50
N ALA A 24 -5.36 2.21 -2.69
CA ALA A 24 -5.41 3.28 -1.70
C ALA A 24 -4.20 3.24 -0.75
N MET A 25 -3.88 2.06 -0.21
CA MET A 25 -2.74 1.89 0.69
C MET A 25 -1.41 1.97 -0.06
N ALA A 26 -1.36 1.44 -1.29
CA ALA A 26 -0.15 1.51 -2.11
C ALA A 26 0.26 2.95 -2.41
N TRP A 27 -0.67 3.78 -2.88
CA TRP A 27 -0.40 5.18 -3.20
C TRP A 27 -0.13 6.03 -1.96
N PHE A 28 -0.86 5.79 -0.87
CA PHE A 28 -0.56 6.44 0.41
C PHE A 28 0.88 6.20 0.86
N ILE A 29 1.34 4.94 0.87
CA ILE A 29 2.72 4.61 1.25
C ILE A 29 3.70 5.19 0.24
N HIS A 30 3.38 5.15 -1.05
CA HIS A 30 4.24 5.69 -2.11
C HIS A 30 4.57 7.18 -1.90
N ASP A 31 3.56 7.95 -1.48
CA ASP A 31 3.69 9.39 -1.26
C ASP A 31 4.38 9.75 0.07
N HIS A 32 4.24 8.90 1.09
CA HIS A 32 4.62 9.25 2.46
C HIS A 32 5.84 8.51 3.02
N LEU A 33 6.26 7.39 2.42
CA LEU A 33 7.32 6.55 2.98
C LEU A 33 8.38 6.13 1.95
N PRO A 34 9.67 6.08 2.34
CA PRO A 34 10.66 5.40 1.54
C PRO A 34 10.44 3.89 1.61
N TYR A 35 10.31 3.24 0.46
CA TYR A 35 10.18 1.79 0.35
C TYR A 35 11.01 1.26 -0.82
N SER A 36 11.36 -0.02 -0.73
CA SER A 36 11.99 -0.77 -1.82
C SER A 36 10.97 -1.61 -2.59
N ARG A 37 10.10 -2.33 -1.89
CA ARG A 37 9.05 -3.14 -2.52
C ARG A 37 7.78 -3.18 -1.67
N MET A 38 6.64 -3.11 -2.33
CA MET A 38 5.33 -3.42 -1.77
C MET A 38 4.70 -4.60 -2.50
N SER A 39 4.19 -5.58 -1.75
CA SER A 39 3.48 -6.74 -2.29
C SER A 39 2.17 -6.94 -1.55
N PHE A 40 1.04 -6.79 -2.25
CA PHE A 40 -0.31 -6.95 -1.68
C PHE A 40 -0.88 -8.35 -1.92
N TYR A 41 -1.58 -8.89 -0.93
CA TYR A 41 -2.12 -10.24 -0.94
C TYR A 41 -3.64 -10.23 -0.69
N SER A 42 -4.34 -11.24 -1.22
CA SER A 42 -5.80 -11.35 -1.08
C SER A 42 -6.23 -11.66 0.36
N LYS A 43 -5.46 -12.49 1.07
CA LYS A 43 -5.81 -12.93 2.43
C LYS A 43 -5.58 -11.80 3.42
N LEU A 44 -6.63 -11.44 4.17
CA LEU A 44 -6.63 -10.41 5.23
C LEU A 44 -6.18 -9.01 4.77
N GLY A 45 -6.20 -8.72 3.46
CA GLY A 45 -5.62 -7.47 2.95
C GLY A 45 -4.15 -7.29 3.33
N ALA A 46 -3.44 -8.39 3.62
CA ALA A 46 -2.06 -8.33 4.08
C ALA A 46 -1.17 -7.77 2.99
N PHE A 47 -0.12 -7.06 3.39
CA PHE A 47 0.90 -6.60 2.46
C PHE A 47 2.29 -6.67 3.09
N ASN A 48 3.29 -6.92 2.25
CA ASN A 48 4.68 -6.79 2.65
C ASN A 48 5.18 -5.39 2.31
N LEU A 49 5.82 -4.74 3.27
CA LEU A 49 6.56 -3.50 3.08
C LEU A 49 8.05 -3.77 3.30
N GLN A 50 8.86 -3.51 2.28
CA GLN A 50 10.29 -3.80 2.30
C GLN A 50 11.12 -2.53 2.25
N TRP A 51 12.20 -2.49 3.01
CA TRP A 51 13.27 -1.49 2.91
C TRP A 51 14.59 -2.15 2.53
N ARG A 52 15.40 -1.46 1.73
CA ARG A 52 16.74 -1.89 1.33
C ARG A 52 17.64 -0.67 1.08
N GLU A 53 18.95 -0.84 1.26
CA GLU A 53 19.97 0.20 0.96
C GLU A 53 19.90 0.70 -0.50
N GLN A 54 19.63 -0.20 -1.45
CA GLN A 54 19.41 0.12 -2.86
C GLN A 54 17.95 -0.21 -3.21
N PRO A 55 17.03 0.77 -3.16
CA PRO A 55 15.60 0.54 -3.32
C PRO A 55 15.24 0.12 -4.74
N GLU A 56 14.37 -0.89 -4.84
CA GLU A 56 13.78 -1.36 -6.10
C GLU A 56 12.60 -0.50 -6.57
N ARG A 57 12.02 0.31 -5.68
CA ARG A 57 10.81 1.13 -5.91
C ARG A 57 9.69 0.39 -6.67
N LYS A 58 9.40 -0.87 -6.30
CA LYS A 58 8.42 -1.73 -7.00
C LYS A 58 7.13 -1.91 -6.21
N ILE A 59 5.98 -1.85 -6.88
CA ILE A 59 4.67 -2.17 -6.28
C ILE A 59 4.00 -3.27 -7.09
N MET A 60 3.50 -4.31 -6.42
CA MET A 60 2.74 -5.38 -7.06
C MET A 60 1.62 -5.92 -6.18
N SER A 61 0.62 -6.53 -6.81
CA SER A 61 -0.52 -7.13 -6.12
C SER A 61 -0.89 -8.50 -6.68
N TRP A 62 -1.16 -9.42 -5.76
CA TRP A 62 -1.81 -10.71 -6.00
C TRP A 62 -3.32 -10.66 -5.74
N ARG A 63 -3.84 -9.54 -5.22
CA ARG A 63 -5.26 -9.22 -5.11
C ARG A 63 -5.73 -8.58 -6.41
N HIS A 64 -6.99 -8.74 -6.80
CA HIS A 64 -7.53 -8.00 -7.95
C HIS A 64 -7.64 -6.49 -7.64
N PRO A 65 -7.28 -5.60 -8.59
CA PRO A 65 -6.59 -5.90 -9.86
C PRO A 65 -5.16 -6.40 -9.63
N LYS A 66 -4.83 -7.57 -10.23
CA LYS A 66 -3.52 -8.23 -10.08
C LYS A 66 -2.51 -7.61 -11.05
N GLY A 67 -1.25 -7.54 -10.65
CA GLY A 67 -0.18 -7.07 -11.53
C GLY A 67 0.89 -6.24 -10.84
N VAL A 68 1.75 -5.61 -11.64
CA VAL A 68 2.82 -4.71 -11.20
C VAL A 68 2.38 -3.28 -11.46
N LEU A 69 2.10 -2.51 -10.42
CA LEU A 69 1.64 -1.12 -10.51
C LEU A 69 2.79 -0.15 -10.84
N ILE A 70 3.96 -0.34 -10.22
CA ILE A 70 5.16 0.47 -10.48
C ILE A 70 6.38 -0.44 -10.63
N GLN A 71 7.23 -0.18 -11.63
CA GLN A 71 8.58 -0.74 -11.76
C GLN A 71 9.54 0.33 -12.32
N PRO A 72 10.78 0.48 -11.82
CA PRO A 72 11.65 1.62 -12.17
C PRO A 72 11.96 1.81 -13.65
N GLU A 73 12.01 0.71 -14.40
CA GLU A 73 12.40 0.73 -15.82
C GLU A 73 11.23 1.05 -16.75
N VAL A 74 10.00 0.97 -16.23
CA VAL A 74 8.78 1.37 -16.92
C VAL A 74 7.95 2.15 -15.93
N ARG A 75 8.13 3.48 -15.95
CA ARG A 75 7.28 4.39 -15.19
C ARG A 75 5.84 4.15 -15.64
N ASP A 76 4.96 3.87 -14.69
CA ASP A 76 3.51 3.75 -14.87
C ASP A 76 3.07 2.62 -15.83
N LEU A 77 3.45 1.36 -15.53
CA LEU A 77 2.81 0.18 -16.18
C LEU A 77 1.28 0.20 -16.03
N PHE A 78 0.78 0.91 -15.00
CA PHE A 78 -0.60 1.30 -14.81
C PHE A 78 -0.63 2.77 -14.40
N ASP A 79 -0.78 3.71 -15.33
CA ASP A 79 -1.37 5.02 -15.01
C ASP A 79 -2.87 4.80 -14.80
N ASP A 80 -3.23 4.41 -13.59
CA ASP A 80 -4.60 4.02 -13.27
C ASP A 80 -5.47 5.17 -12.76
N GLY A 81 -4.90 6.38 -12.67
CA GLY A 81 -5.60 7.58 -12.19
C GLY A 81 -6.19 7.44 -10.79
N TYR A 82 -5.73 6.48 -9.97
CA TYR A 82 -6.37 6.21 -8.68
C TYR A 82 -6.03 7.30 -7.65
N ASP A 83 -7.03 8.08 -7.24
CA ASP A 83 -6.90 9.04 -6.13
C ASP A 83 -7.30 8.40 -4.79
N TYR A 84 -6.35 8.25 -3.88
CA TYR A 84 -6.57 7.63 -2.58
C TYR A 84 -7.05 8.62 -1.50
N ARG A 85 -7.06 9.93 -1.77
CA ARG A 85 -7.23 10.96 -0.73
C ARG A 85 -8.54 10.82 0.06
N ASP A 86 -9.60 10.40 -0.61
CA ASP A 86 -10.92 10.19 0.00
C ASP A 86 -11.13 8.74 0.51
N SER A 87 -10.11 7.87 0.40
CA SER A 87 -10.21 6.46 0.78
C SER A 87 -9.94 6.21 2.28
N PHE A 88 -9.32 7.16 2.98
CA PHE A 88 -8.88 6.98 4.37
C PHE A 88 -9.90 7.55 5.37
N PRO A 89 -10.01 6.96 6.57
CA PRO A 89 -10.89 7.51 7.57
C PRO A 89 -10.29 8.83 8.05
N SER A 90 -11.13 9.76 8.48
CA SER A 90 -10.63 10.95 9.18
C SER A 90 -9.81 10.50 10.39
N PHE A 91 -8.64 11.11 10.57
CA PHE A 91 -7.87 10.88 11.79
C PHE A 91 -8.73 11.28 12.98
N VAL A 92 -9.07 10.30 13.81
CA VAL A 92 -9.60 10.61 15.14
C VAL A 92 -8.44 11.23 15.89
N ALA A 93 -8.49 12.56 16.12
CA ALA A 93 -7.55 13.19 17.02
C ALA A 93 -7.65 12.41 18.34
N ALA A 94 -6.57 11.69 18.70
CA ALA A 94 -6.53 10.99 19.97
C ALA A 94 -6.82 12.05 21.04
N ASN A 95 -7.92 11.90 21.77
CA ASN A 95 -8.18 12.69 22.96
C ASN A 95 -7.01 12.45 23.92
N ARG A 96 -6.01 13.34 23.86
CA ARG A 96 -4.86 13.35 24.76
C ARG A 96 -5.33 13.87 26.10
N ASN A 97 -6.09 13.05 26.83
CA ASN A 97 -6.17 13.19 28.27
C ASN A 97 -5.01 12.37 28.83
N ILE A 98 -3.89 13.08 29.01
CA ILE A 98 -2.72 12.61 29.76
C ILE A 98 -3.06 12.61 31.24
#